data_AF-A0A497I710-F1
#
_entry.id   AF-A0A497I710-F1
#
_cell.length_a   1.000
_cell.length_b   1.000
_cell.length_c   1.000
_cell.angle_alpha   90.00
_cell.angle_beta   90.00
_cell.angle_gamma   90.00
#
_symmetry.space_group_name_H-M   'P 1'
#
loop_
_entity.id
_entity.type
_entity.pdbx_description
1 polymer ?
#
loop_
_entity_poly.entity_id
_entity_poly.type
_entity_poly.pdbx_seq_one_letter_code
_entity_poly.pdbx_strand_id
1 'polypeptide(L)'
;VIEIDFYNLLHLSKDTENLKKEFIRLIEDSLRSLDDRINLLSIGARNRLGNLDKIEKYTPKNFERDVFYLLKRMLPFTERWGREGKREADGIIVLATKDDNYFVISYDPKLTIKKKYYKLSSQESSKAVFYILDENENTEINSLTKNKGISAHLIISTKFDLKNIENFVKNIRAWYNLIKKHKESKFNVPVLFLEIDKLLRIYDIYKEAALLIKGHPEAHEEFEKALIELFSTDEKYKIINNKDLELLRERVISIKNRIGYKSPLIKRT
;
A
#
# COMPACT_ATOMS: atom_id res chain seq x y z
N VAL A 1 -11.85 -2.21 -21.15
CA VAL A 1 -12.39 -2.73 -19.88
C VAL A 1 -12.51 -4.22 -20.06
N ILE A 2 -11.74 -5.01 -19.32
CA ILE A 2 -11.90 -6.46 -19.26
C ILE A 2 -12.21 -6.73 -17.79
N GLU A 3 -13.48 -6.93 -17.48
CA GLU A 3 -13.91 -7.54 -16.21
C GLU A 3 -13.48 -9.00 -16.27
N ILE A 4 -12.58 -9.41 -15.39
CA ILE A 4 -12.24 -10.82 -15.20
C ILE A 4 -12.94 -11.25 -13.93
N ASP A 5 -13.98 -12.06 -14.10
CA ASP A 5 -14.70 -12.74 -13.03
C ASP A 5 -13.81 -13.84 -12.43
N PHE A 6 -13.20 -13.54 -11.28
CA PHE A 6 -12.20 -14.39 -10.62
C PHE A 6 -12.75 -15.76 -10.20
N TYR A 7 -14.07 -15.89 -10.07
CA TYR A 7 -14.70 -17.14 -9.62
C TYR A 7 -14.69 -18.24 -10.69
N ASN A 8 -14.68 -17.87 -11.98
CA ASN A 8 -14.82 -18.81 -13.10
C ASN A 8 -13.48 -19.39 -13.61
N LEU A 9 -12.32 -18.88 -13.15
CA LEU A 9 -11.00 -19.30 -13.61
C LEU A 9 -10.47 -20.59 -12.95
N LEU A 10 -11.16 -21.11 -11.94
CA LEU A 10 -10.74 -22.31 -11.19
C LEU A 10 -11.17 -23.64 -11.84
N HIS A 11 -11.94 -23.63 -12.93
CA HIS A 11 -12.58 -24.84 -13.48
C HIS A 11 -12.39 -25.14 -14.98
N LEU A 12 -11.24 -24.81 -15.59
CA LEU A 12 -10.97 -25.24 -16.97
C LEU A 12 -9.63 -25.94 -17.18
N SER A 13 -9.68 -26.99 -18.00
CA SER A 13 -8.64 -27.99 -18.34
C SER A 13 -7.38 -27.40 -19.00
N LYS A 14 -6.40 -28.28 -19.33
CA LYS A 14 -5.02 -28.10 -19.86
C LYS A 14 -4.64 -26.81 -20.62
N ASP A 15 -5.55 -26.09 -21.26
CA ASP A 15 -5.33 -24.73 -21.80
C ASP A 15 -5.07 -23.67 -20.71
N THR A 16 -5.52 -23.91 -19.48
CA THR A 16 -5.20 -23.05 -18.33
C THR A 16 -3.72 -23.04 -17.99
N GLU A 17 -2.94 -24.05 -18.37
CA GLU A 17 -1.53 -24.14 -18.02
C GLU A 17 -0.65 -23.28 -18.93
N ASN A 18 -0.99 -23.17 -20.22
CA ASN A 18 -0.37 -22.24 -21.14
C ASN A 18 -0.78 -20.79 -20.87
N LEU A 19 -2.07 -20.54 -20.60
CA LEU A 19 -2.55 -19.21 -20.18
C LEU A 19 -1.91 -18.77 -18.85
N LYS A 20 -1.75 -19.69 -17.88
CA LYS A 20 -1.01 -19.42 -16.64
C LYS A 20 0.46 -19.11 -16.92
N LYS A 21 1.14 -19.87 -17.78
CA LYS A 21 2.55 -19.59 -18.13
C LYS A 21 2.72 -18.25 -18.83
N GLU A 22 1.82 -17.89 -19.73
CA GLU A 22 1.87 -16.62 -20.45
C GLU A 22 1.51 -15.43 -19.55
N PHE A 23 0.55 -15.61 -18.64
CA PHE A 23 0.22 -14.64 -17.60
C PHE A 23 1.35 -14.47 -16.58
N ILE A 24 1.99 -15.57 -16.15
CA ILE A 24 3.18 -15.55 -15.31
C ILE A 24 4.31 -14.84 -16.03
N ARG A 25 4.54 -15.09 -17.33
CA ARG A 25 5.56 -14.39 -18.11
C ARG A 25 5.28 -12.89 -18.23
N LEU A 26 4.03 -12.49 -18.51
CA LEU A 26 3.63 -11.09 -18.57
C LEU A 26 3.77 -10.38 -17.22
N ILE A 27 3.46 -11.08 -16.13
CA ILE A 27 3.72 -10.60 -14.78
C ILE A 27 5.23 -10.50 -14.55
N GLU A 28 6.03 -11.51 -14.90
CA GLU A 28 7.48 -11.52 -14.74
C GLU A 28 8.18 -10.44 -15.56
N ASP A 29 7.73 -10.17 -16.79
CA ASP A 29 8.25 -9.09 -17.64
C ASP A 29 7.85 -7.72 -17.09
N SER A 30 6.60 -7.58 -16.64
CA SER A 30 6.15 -6.37 -15.93
C SER A 30 6.91 -6.18 -14.61
N LEU A 31 7.26 -7.27 -13.92
CA LEU A 31 8.04 -7.30 -12.68
C LEU A 31 9.52 -7.04 -12.92
N ARG A 32 10.13 -7.48 -14.03
CA ARG A 32 11.49 -7.07 -14.42
C ARG A 32 11.51 -5.60 -14.76
N SER A 33 10.50 -5.14 -15.48
CA SER A 33 10.32 -3.72 -15.79
C SER A 33 10.03 -2.90 -14.52
N LEU A 34 9.33 -3.46 -13.52
CA LEU A 34 9.07 -2.84 -12.22
C LEU A 34 10.29 -2.90 -11.32
N ASP A 35 11.04 -4.00 -11.24
CA ASP A 35 12.32 -4.10 -10.52
C ASP A 35 13.35 -3.16 -11.17
N ASP A 36 13.36 -3.01 -12.50
CA ASP A 36 14.19 -2.01 -13.20
C ASP A 36 13.71 -0.59 -12.91
N ARG A 37 12.40 -0.32 -12.88
CA ARG A 37 11.84 1.01 -12.51
C ARG A 37 12.01 1.32 -11.02
N ILE A 38 11.92 0.32 -10.15
CA ILE A 38 12.15 0.41 -8.70
C ILE A 38 13.64 0.58 -8.46
N ASN A 39 14.51 -0.12 -9.19
CA ASN A 39 15.95 0.11 -9.22
C ASN A 39 16.25 1.52 -9.75
N LEU A 40 15.51 2.03 -10.74
CA LEU A 40 15.61 3.42 -11.19
C LEU A 40 15.08 4.42 -10.15
N LEU A 41 14.07 4.08 -9.34
CA LEU A 41 13.57 4.90 -8.24
C LEU A 41 14.53 4.87 -7.03
N SER A 42 15.15 3.73 -6.73
CA SER A 42 16.06 3.51 -5.60
C SER A 42 17.49 3.99 -5.89
N ILE A 43 17.99 3.78 -7.12
CA ILE A 43 19.23 4.37 -7.63
C ILE A 43 19.01 5.84 -8.00
N GLY A 44 17.82 6.22 -8.49
CA GLY A 44 17.47 7.61 -8.78
C GLY A 44 17.32 8.49 -7.53
N ALA A 45 16.92 7.92 -6.39
CA ALA A 45 16.90 8.63 -5.11
C ALA A 45 18.30 8.81 -4.49
N ARG A 46 19.27 7.93 -4.80
CA ARG A 46 20.61 7.95 -4.19
C ARG A 46 21.71 8.52 -5.09
N ASN A 47 21.68 8.33 -6.40
CA ASN A 47 22.75 8.71 -7.32
C ASN A 47 22.20 8.95 -8.73
N ARG A 48 21.81 10.19 -9.05
CA ARG A 48 21.94 10.84 -10.38
C ARG A 48 21.19 12.18 -10.45
N LEU A 49 21.93 13.27 -10.23
CA LEU A 49 21.62 14.61 -10.74
C LEU A 49 21.95 14.76 -12.25
N GLY A 50 22.32 13.68 -12.94
CA GLY A 50 22.84 13.69 -14.31
C GLY A 50 21.95 13.04 -15.38
N ASN A 51 20.68 12.74 -15.11
CA ASN A 51 19.74 12.17 -16.10
C ASN A 51 18.36 12.81 -16.00
N LEU A 52 18.32 14.14 -15.93
CA LEU A 52 17.10 14.95 -15.77
C LEU A 52 16.08 14.70 -16.90
N ASP A 53 16.55 14.44 -18.13
CA ASP A 53 15.68 14.27 -19.30
C ASP A 53 14.75 13.04 -19.26
N LYS A 54 15.10 12.00 -18.48
CA LYS A 54 14.22 10.82 -18.28
C LYS A 54 13.21 11.01 -17.15
N ILE A 55 13.49 11.91 -16.20
CA ILE A 55 12.59 12.22 -15.06
C ILE A 55 11.47 13.18 -15.50
N GLU A 56 11.70 14.03 -16.51
CA GLU A 56 10.66 14.93 -17.04
C GLU A 56 9.44 14.20 -17.61
N LYS A 57 9.57 12.92 -17.97
CA LYS A 57 8.45 12.08 -18.44
C LYS A 57 7.77 11.26 -17.34
N TYR A 58 8.29 11.27 -16.11
CA TYR A 58 7.70 10.50 -15.01
C TYR A 58 6.56 11.30 -14.36
N THR A 59 5.34 10.91 -14.68
CA THR A 59 4.12 11.62 -14.26
C THR A 59 3.56 11.10 -12.94
N PRO A 60 2.69 11.87 -12.25
CA PRO A 60 1.93 11.37 -11.09
C PRO A 60 1.20 10.05 -11.39
N LYS A 61 0.57 9.93 -12.57
CA LYS A 61 -0.08 8.69 -13.03
C LYS A 61 0.90 7.50 -13.12
N ASN A 62 2.16 7.73 -13.50
CA ASN A 62 3.17 6.67 -13.49
C ASN A 62 3.53 6.26 -12.05
N PHE A 63 3.66 7.22 -11.15
CA PHE A 63 3.95 6.97 -9.74
C PHE A 63 2.84 6.17 -9.06
N GLU A 64 1.58 6.59 -9.22
CA GLU A 64 0.40 5.87 -8.70
C GLU A 64 0.37 4.42 -9.19
N ARG A 65 0.57 4.22 -10.49
CA ARG A 65 0.62 2.89 -11.10
C ARG A 65 1.75 2.03 -10.53
N ASP A 66 2.95 2.58 -10.41
CA ASP A 66 4.12 1.83 -9.96
C ASP A 66 4.01 1.50 -8.45
N VAL A 67 3.45 2.41 -7.63
CA VAL A 67 3.10 2.15 -6.23
C VAL A 67 2.03 1.06 -6.11
N PHE A 68 0.99 1.10 -6.94
CA PHE A 68 -0.01 0.03 -6.97
C PHE A 68 0.61 -1.34 -7.24
N TYR A 69 1.46 -1.47 -8.28
CA TYR A 69 2.07 -2.77 -8.59
C TYR A 69 3.00 -3.26 -7.50
N LEU A 70 3.72 -2.35 -6.82
CA LEU A 70 4.55 -2.68 -5.67
C LEU A 70 3.70 -3.22 -4.52
N LEU A 71 2.61 -2.53 -4.17
CA LEU A 71 1.67 -2.98 -3.14
C LEU A 71 1.00 -4.31 -3.52
N LYS A 72 0.45 -4.44 -4.74
CA LYS A 72 -0.20 -5.66 -5.25
C LYS A 72 0.73 -6.87 -5.19
N ARG A 73 2.03 -6.67 -5.41
CA ARG A 73 3.03 -7.74 -5.35
C ARG A 73 3.21 -8.29 -3.94
N MET A 74 3.18 -7.42 -2.93
CA MET A 74 3.31 -7.81 -1.52
C MET A 74 1.97 -8.30 -0.94
N LEU A 75 0.89 -7.63 -1.33
CA LEU A 75 -0.45 -7.69 -0.75
C LEU A 75 -1.46 -7.95 -1.88
N PRO A 76 -1.77 -9.24 -2.16
CA PRO A 76 -2.56 -9.63 -3.33
C PRO A 76 -3.95 -9.01 -3.40
N PHE A 77 -4.54 -8.61 -2.27
CA PHE A 77 -5.85 -7.95 -2.22
C PHE A 77 -5.78 -6.42 -2.27
N THR A 78 -4.67 -5.86 -2.76
CA THR A 78 -4.62 -4.44 -3.12
C THR A 78 -5.44 -4.22 -4.39
N GLU A 79 -6.34 -3.25 -4.40
CA GLU A 79 -7.15 -2.90 -5.56
C GLU A 79 -6.91 -1.45 -6.00
N ARG A 80 -7.16 -1.17 -7.29
CA ARG A 80 -7.18 0.19 -7.83
C ARG A 80 -8.62 0.66 -7.90
N TRP A 81 -8.91 1.77 -7.25
CA TRP A 81 -10.26 2.34 -7.22
C TRP A 81 -10.34 3.66 -7.99
N GLY A 82 -9.24 4.40 -8.10
CA GLY A 82 -9.19 5.69 -8.80
C GLY A 82 -9.58 5.59 -10.26
N ARG A 83 -10.86 5.84 -10.56
CA ARG A 83 -11.39 5.92 -11.93
C ARG A 83 -11.29 7.33 -12.46
N GLU A 84 -10.91 7.45 -13.74
CA GLU A 84 -10.81 8.76 -14.39
C GLU A 84 -12.16 9.49 -14.37
N GLY A 85 -12.17 10.71 -13.83
CA GLY A 85 -13.38 11.52 -13.70
C GLY A 85 -14.18 11.30 -12.41
N LYS A 86 -13.81 10.33 -11.55
CA LYS A 86 -14.42 10.14 -10.23
C LYS A 86 -13.52 10.67 -9.10
N ARG A 87 -14.13 11.13 -8.01
CA ARG A 87 -13.42 11.55 -6.80
C ARG A 87 -13.27 10.36 -5.86
N GLU A 88 -12.40 9.43 -6.20
CA GLU A 88 -12.11 8.24 -5.39
C GLU A 88 -10.64 8.31 -4.94
N ALA A 89 -10.27 7.60 -3.86
CA ALA A 89 -8.86 7.37 -3.58
C ALA A 89 -8.25 6.49 -4.69
N ASP A 90 -6.92 6.50 -4.81
CA ASP A 90 -6.26 5.74 -5.88
C ASP A 90 -6.46 4.23 -5.72
N GLY A 91 -6.61 3.74 -4.49
CA GLY A 91 -7.03 2.37 -4.23
C GLY A 91 -7.14 2.00 -2.75
N ILE A 92 -7.36 0.72 -2.52
CA ILE A 92 -7.42 0.12 -1.17
C ILE A 92 -6.45 -1.05 -1.03
N ILE A 93 -6.02 -1.30 0.20
CA ILE A 93 -5.32 -2.49 0.64
C ILE A 93 -6.27 -3.21 1.60
N VAL A 94 -6.46 -4.51 1.38
CA VAL A 94 -7.27 -5.37 2.25
C VAL A 94 -6.36 -6.41 2.89
N LEU A 95 -6.34 -6.48 4.22
CA LEU A 95 -5.60 -7.46 5.00
C LEU A 95 -6.58 -8.27 5.84
N ALA A 96 -6.43 -9.59 5.89
CA ALA A 96 -7.31 -10.41 6.72
C ALA A 96 -6.94 -10.23 8.20
N THR A 97 -7.96 -10.10 9.05
CA THR A 97 -7.79 -10.18 10.50
C THR A 97 -8.25 -11.54 11.00
N LYS A 98 -7.94 -11.85 12.26
CA LYS A 98 -8.65 -12.92 12.96
C LYS A 98 -10.15 -12.59 13.01
N ASP A 99 -10.99 -13.63 13.04
CA ASP A 99 -12.46 -13.57 13.17
C ASP A 99 -13.25 -13.14 11.92
N ASP A 100 -12.83 -13.58 10.71
CA ASP A 100 -13.52 -13.32 9.43
C ASP A 100 -13.88 -11.83 9.26
N ASN A 101 -12.87 -10.98 9.46
CA ASN A 101 -12.98 -9.55 9.33
C ASN A 101 -11.74 -9.03 8.62
N TYR A 102 -11.81 -7.81 8.08
CA TYR A 102 -10.72 -7.24 7.30
C TYR A 102 -10.27 -5.89 7.87
N PHE A 103 -8.96 -5.66 7.76
CA PHE A 103 -8.33 -4.36 7.99
C PHE A 103 -8.16 -3.71 6.62
N VAL A 104 -8.89 -2.62 6.38
CA VAL A 104 -8.94 -1.95 5.07
C VAL A 104 -8.23 -0.60 5.17
N ILE A 105 -7.28 -0.37 4.26
CA ILE A 105 -6.52 0.88 4.19
C ILE A 105 -6.81 1.50 2.83
N SER A 106 -7.34 2.70 2.77
CA SER A 106 -7.27 3.46 1.51
C SER A 106 -5.91 4.09 1.35
N TYR A 107 -5.39 4.14 0.12
CA TYR A 107 -4.08 4.71 -0.15
C TYR A 107 -4.12 5.73 -1.28
N ASP A 108 -3.25 6.73 -1.16
CA ASP A 108 -3.18 7.88 -2.07
C ASP A 108 -1.70 8.26 -2.35
N PRO A 109 -1.09 7.74 -3.43
CA PRO A 109 0.29 8.02 -3.79
C PRO A 109 0.47 9.41 -4.40
N LYS A 110 1.34 10.22 -3.78
CA LYS A 110 1.65 11.59 -4.19
C LYS A 110 3.08 11.75 -4.65
N LEU A 111 3.27 11.95 -5.96
CA LEU A 111 4.60 12.20 -6.52
C LEU A 111 5.10 13.60 -6.17
N THR A 112 6.35 13.69 -5.68
CA THR A 112 7.09 14.95 -5.61
C THR A 112 8.40 14.84 -6.38
N ILE A 113 8.53 15.62 -7.45
CA ILE A 113 9.67 15.56 -8.40
C ILE A 113 10.82 16.48 -7.96
N LYS A 114 10.55 17.53 -7.19
CA LYS A 114 11.58 18.50 -6.75
C LYS A 114 12.24 18.04 -5.44
N LYS A 115 13.45 18.51 -5.12
CA LYS A 115 14.13 18.37 -3.80
C LYS A 115 13.33 18.97 -2.61
N LYS A 116 12.07 19.32 -2.81
CA LYS A 116 11.16 19.90 -1.83
C LYS A 116 10.23 18.81 -1.33
N TYR A 117 9.72 18.97 -0.12
CA TYR A 117 8.70 18.11 0.46
C TYR A 117 7.38 18.17 -0.32
N TYR A 118 6.57 17.10 -0.28
CA TYR A 118 5.21 17.16 -0.83
C TYR A 118 4.40 18.22 -0.07
N LYS A 119 3.65 19.04 -0.81
CA LYS A 119 2.82 20.09 -0.22
C LYS A 119 1.43 19.52 0.08
N LEU A 120 1.22 19.15 1.34
CA LEU A 120 -0.08 18.79 1.89
C LEU A 120 -0.94 20.06 2.08
N SER A 121 -1.56 20.52 1.00
CA SER A 121 -2.39 21.73 1.02
C SER A 121 -3.75 21.52 1.71
N SER A 122 -4.48 22.60 1.96
CA SER A 122 -5.86 22.53 2.45
C SER A 122 -6.77 21.75 1.50
N GLN A 123 -6.57 21.89 0.18
CA GLN A 123 -7.31 21.13 -0.84
C GLN A 123 -7.04 19.64 -0.72
N GLU A 124 -5.80 19.24 -0.44
CA GLU A 124 -5.45 17.83 -0.22
C GLU A 124 -6.12 17.30 1.06
N SER A 125 -6.17 18.09 2.13
CA SER A 125 -6.89 17.67 3.35
C SER A 125 -8.39 17.51 3.11
N SER A 126 -9.01 18.38 2.30
CA SER A 126 -10.42 18.24 1.91
C SER A 126 -10.67 17.01 1.04
N LYS A 127 -9.75 16.68 0.12
CA LYS A 127 -9.84 15.45 -0.68
C LYS A 127 -9.74 14.20 0.21
N ALA A 128 -8.77 14.15 1.12
CA ALA A 128 -8.62 13.04 2.05
C ALA A 128 -9.87 12.85 2.92
N VAL A 129 -10.47 13.93 3.43
CA VAL A 129 -11.75 13.87 4.15
C VAL A 129 -12.84 13.27 3.27
N PHE A 130 -12.97 13.75 2.02
CA PHE A 130 -13.96 13.24 1.08
C PHE A 130 -13.79 11.74 0.86
N TYR A 131 -12.57 11.29 0.55
CA TYR A 131 -12.27 9.87 0.34
C TYR A 131 -12.63 9.02 1.56
N ILE A 132 -12.21 9.44 2.75
CA ILE A 132 -12.49 8.69 3.98
C ILE A 132 -14.00 8.58 4.26
N LEU A 133 -14.78 9.62 3.95
CA LEU A 133 -16.23 9.58 4.14
C LEU A 133 -16.90 8.69 3.11
N ASP A 134 -16.56 8.85 1.83
CA ASP A 134 -17.11 8.08 0.72
C ASP A 134 -16.82 6.57 0.91
N GLU A 135 -15.58 6.23 1.27
CA GLU A 135 -15.14 4.85 1.50
C GLU A 135 -15.78 4.23 2.74
N ASN A 136 -16.06 5.01 3.79
CA ASN A 136 -16.79 4.52 4.95
C ASN A 136 -18.29 4.32 4.68
N GLU A 137 -18.85 4.97 3.67
CA GLU A 137 -20.23 4.75 3.22
C GLU A 137 -20.31 3.65 2.14
N ASN A 138 -19.17 3.18 1.62
CA ASN A 138 -19.10 2.13 0.60
C ASN A 138 -19.60 0.77 1.15
N THR A 139 -20.53 0.13 0.42
CA THR A 139 -21.18 -1.12 0.83
C THR A 139 -20.24 -2.32 0.87
N GLU A 140 -19.26 -2.38 -0.03
CA GLU A 140 -18.28 -3.48 -0.07
C GLU A 140 -17.33 -3.40 1.12
N ILE A 141 -16.80 -2.20 1.41
CA ILE A 141 -15.96 -1.98 2.61
C ILE A 141 -16.75 -2.30 3.87
N ASN A 142 -18.00 -1.83 3.97
CA ASN A 142 -18.83 -2.09 5.14
C ASN A 142 -19.13 -3.59 5.30
N SER A 143 -19.32 -4.33 4.20
CA SER A 143 -19.46 -5.78 4.25
C SER A 143 -18.19 -6.46 4.78
N LEU A 144 -17.02 -6.09 4.24
CA LEU A 144 -15.72 -6.65 4.66
C LEU A 144 -15.36 -6.31 6.12
N THR A 145 -15.73 -5.13 6.58
CA THR A 145 -15.28 -4.58 7.88
C THR A 145 -16.35 -4.67 8.98
N LYS A 146 -17.47 -5.36 8.72
CA LYS A 146 -18.62 -5.44 9.64
C LYS A 146 -19.13 -4.06 10.06
N ASN A 147 -19.33 -3.18 9.08
CA ASN A 147 -19.77 -1.79 9.20
C ASN A 147 -18.83 -0.87 9.99
N LYS A 148 -17.54 -1.20 10.09
CA LYS A 148 -16.53 -0.34 10.74
C LYS A 148 -15.91 0.67 9.78
N GLY A 149 -16.07 0.47 8.47
CA GLY A 149 -15.44 1.31 7.45
C GLY A 149 -13.93 1.04 7.34
N ILE A 150 -13.22 1.93 6.66
CA ILE A 150 -11.77 1.84 6.53
C ILE A 150 -11.07 2.02 7.89
N SER A 151 -10.00 1.27 8.07
CA SER A 151 -9.19 1.25 9.29
C SER A 151 -8.14 2.36 9.32
N ALA A 152 -7.67 2.82 8.15
CA ALA A 152 -6.72 3.91 8.03
C ALA A 152 -6.73 4.52 6.61
N HIS A 153 -6.20 5.74 6.48
CA HIS A 153 -5.92 6.36 5.18
C HIS A 153 -4.40 6.61 5.04
N LEU A 154 -3.78 6.04 4.02
CA LEU A 154 -2.33 6.00 3.83
C LEU A 154 -1.89 6.94 2.69
N ILE A 155 -1.12 7.96 3.03
CA ILE A 155 -0.49 8.85 2.05
C ILE A 155 0.94 8.35 1.79
N ILE A 156 1.25 8.07 0.52
CA ILE A 156 2.56 7.60 0.10
C ILE A 156 3.24 8.70 -0.72
N SER A 157 4.42 9.17 -0.32
CA SER A 157 5.13 10.20 -1.10
C SER A 157 6.63 10.01 -1.07
N THR A 158 7.38 10.78 -1.85
CA THR A 158 8.84 10.72 -1.83
C THR A 158 9.41 11.27 -0.53
N LYS A 159 8.88 12.39 -0.02
CA LYS A 159 9.25 13.01 1.27
C LYS A 159 8.12 13.83 1.86
N PHE A 160 8.04 13.86 3.20
CA PHE A 160 7.12 14.72 3.94
C PHE A 160 7.82 15.75 4.82
N ASP A 161 7.16 16.90 5.00
CA ASP A 161 7.53 17.90 6.00
C ASP A 161 6.62 17.76 7.23
N LEU A 162 7.22 17.66 8.42
CA LEU A 162 6.49 17.42 9.67
C LEU A 162 5.45 18.50 9.97
N LYS A 163 5.80 19.78 9.76
CA LYS A 163 4.87 20.90 10.00
C LYS A 163 3.67 20.83 9.03
N ASN A 164 3.90 20.44 7.78
CA ASN A 164 2.82 20.22 6.82
C ASN A 164 1.92 19.04 7.22
N ILE A 165 2.48 17.95 7.75
CA ILE A 165 1.71 16.81 8.26
C ILE A 165 0.78 17.26 9.39
N GLU A 166 1.31 17.97 10.39
CA GLU A 166 0.52 18.40 11.55
C GLU A 166 -0.66 19.30 11.14
N ASN A 167 -0.42 20.25 10.24
CA ASN A 167 -1.46 21.13 9.72
C ASN A 167 -2.50 20.36 8.90
N PHE A 168 -2.06 19.41 8.07
CA PHE A 168 -2.94 18.56 7.28
C PHE A 168 -3.86 17.73 8.17
N VAL A 169 -3.30 17.05 9.18
CA VAL A 169 -4.07 16.25 10.15
C VAL A 169 -5.00 17.14 10.96
N LYS A 170 -4.54 18.32 11.40
CA LYS A 170 -5.40 19.29 12.11
C LYS A 170 -6.63 19.67 11.28
N ASN A 171 -6.46 19.92 9.98
CA ASN A 171 -7.58 20.25 9.09
C ASN A 171 -8.56 19.08 8.93
N ILE A 172 -8.07 17.86 8.75
CA ILE A 172 -8.92 16.65 8.71
C ILE A 172 -9.74 16.51 10.00
N ARG A 173 -9.10 16.71 11.16
CA ARG A 173 -9.78 16.61 12.45
C ARG A 173 -10.82 17.72 12.65
N ALA A 174 -10.55 18.93 12.16
CA ALA A 174 -11.53 20.00 12.16
C ALA A 174 -12.79 19.60 11.37
N TRP A 175 -12.62 18.99 10.19
CA TRP A 175 -13.74 18.44 9.40
C TRP A 175 -14.52 17.36 10.15
N TYR A 176 -13.85 16.38 10.76
CA TYR A 176 -14.53 15.35 11.54
C TYR A 176 -15.35 15.93 12.70
N ASN A 177 -14.82 16.95 13.38
CA ASN A 177 -15.54 17.61 14.46
C ASN A 177 -16.78 18.36 13.97
N LEU A 178 -16.73 18.96 12.77
CA LEU A 178 -17.91 19.57 12.15
C LEU A 178 -18.96 18.50 11.84
N ILE A 179 -18.56 17.38 11.23
CA ILE A 179 -19.47 16.29 10.87
C ILE A 179 -20.11 15.67 12.11
N LYS A 180 -19.33 15.40 13.17
CA LYS A 180 -19.83 14.87 14.46
C LYS A 180 -20.88 15.75 15.13
N LYS A 181 -20.82 17.07 14.93
CA LYS A 181 -21.86 17.98 15.44
C LYS A 181 -23.19 17.80 14.70
N HIS A 182 -23.17 17.27 13.48
CA HIS A 182 -24.34 17.14 12.61
C HIS A 182 -24.79 15.68 12.40
N LYS A 183 -23.98 14.69 12.76
CA LYS A 183 -24.27 13.25 12.67
C LYS A 183 -23.77 12.54 13.94
N GLU A 184 -24.48 11.53 14.44
CA GLU A 184 -24.03 10.63 15.53
C GLU A 184 -22.92 9.65 15.09
N SER A 185 -22.06 10.07 14.16
CA SER A 185 -21.04 9.21 13.57
C SER A 185 -19.72 9.28 14.35
N LYS A 186 -19.20 8.14 14.79
CA LYS A 186 -17.86 8.04 15.41
C LYS A 186 -16.75 7.92 14.35
N PHE A 187 -16.62 8.92 13.46
CA PHE A 187 -15.49 8.94 12.53
C PHE A 187 -14.19 9.25 13.28
N ASN A 188 -13.24 8.31 13.24
CA ASN A 188 -11.90 8.50 13.80
C ASN A 188 -10.83 7.73 13.02
N VAL A 189 -10.90 7.76 11.69
CA VAL A 189 -9.89 7.09 10.85
C VAL A 189 -8.53 7.82 11.00
N PRO A 190 -7.44 7.13 11.38
CA PRO A 190 -6.10 7.69 11.43
C PRO A 190 -5.52 7.90 10.02
N VAL A 191 -4.61 8.87 9.91
CA VAL A 191 -3.86 9.10 8.66
C VAL A 191 -2.43 8.58 8.83
N LEU A 192 -1.98 7.76 7.89
CA LEU A 192 -0.64 7.20 7.87
C LEU A 192 0.18 7.90 6.80
N PHE A 193 1.46 8.13 7.09
CA PHE A 193 2.41 8.72 6.16
C PHE A 193 3.55 7.75 5.92
N LEU A 194 3.77 7.38 4.66
CA LEU A 194 4.81 6.44 4.26
C LEU A 194 5.66 7.04 3.15
N GLU A 195 6.94 7.29 3.43
CA GLU A 195 7.86 7.71 2.38
C GLU A 195 8.22 6.53 1.48
N ILE A 196 8.43 6.78 0.19
CA ILE A 196 8.63 5.75 -0.83
C ILE A 196 9.85 4.87 -0.52
N ASP A 197 10.90 5.42 0.07
CA ASP A 197 12.08 4.65 0.46
C ASP A 197 11.75 3.66 1.59
N LYS A 198 10.81 3.98 2.49
CA LYS A 198 10.31 3.03 3.48
C LYS A 198 9.42 1.96 2.84
N LEU A 199 8.57 2.32 1.88
CA LEU A 199 7.79 1.33 1.12
C LEU A 199 8.70 0.32 0.39
N LEU A 200 9.78 0.79 -0.22
CA LEU A 200 10.79 -0.08 -0.84
C LEU A 200 11.47 -1.00 0.18
N ARG A 201 11.75 -0.50 1.38
CA ARG A 201 12.30 -1.36 2.46
C ARG A 201 11.30 -2.41 2.95
N ILE A 202 9.99 -2.10 3.00
CA ILE A 202 8.94 -3.10 3.28
C ILE A 202 8.97 -4.19 2.21
N TYR A 203 9.12 -3.81 0.94
CA TYR A 203 9.25 -4.75 -0.18
C TYR A 203 10.50 -5.62 -0.07
N ASP A 204 11.65 -5.06 0.33
CA ASP A 204 12.87 -5.84 0.55
C ASP A 204 12.66 -6.88 1.66
N ILE A 205 12.02 -6.49 2.78
CA ILE A 205 11.68 -7.40 3.87
C ILE A 205 10.73 -8.52 3.38
N TYR A 206 9.70 -8.16 2.60
CA TYR A 206 8.81 -9.13 1.97
C TYR A 206 9.58 -10.09 1.05
N LYS A 207 10.45 -9.56 0.17
CA LYS A 207 11.22 -10.35 -0.80
C LYS A 207 12.14 -11.35 -0.11
N GLU A 208 12.80 -10.95 0.99
CA GLU A 208 13.62 -11.84 1.83
C GLU A 208 12.82 -13.02 2.42
N ALA A 209 11.50 -12.91 2.52
CA ALA A 209 10.61 -13.92 3.09
C ALA A 209 9.56 -14.45 2.11
N ALA A 210 9.59 -14.05 0.83
CA ALA A 210 8.48 -14.27 -0.09
C ALA A 210 8.19 -15.76 -0.33
N LEU A 211 9.23 -16.60 -0.38
CA LEU A 211 9.07 -18.05 -0.51
C LEU A 211 8.40 -18.66 0.72
N LEU A 212 8.79 -18.22 1.92
CA LEU A 212 8.21 -18.67 3.18
C LEU A 212 6.73 -18.24 3.26
N ILE A 213 6.45 -16.97 3.01
CA ILE A 213 5.10 -16.40 3.05
C ILE A 213 4.16 -17.11 2.05
N LYS A 214 4.64 -17.40 0.83
CA LYS A 214 3.82 -18.08 -0.19
C LYS A 214 3.65 -19.58 0.07
N GLY A 215 4.65 -20.21 0.68
CA GLY A 215 4.65 -21.66 0.92
C GLY A 215 3.95 -22.09 2.20
N HIS A 216 3.74 -21.18 3.15
CA HIS A 216 3.22 -21.49 4.48
C HIS A 216 2.10 -20.53 4.88
N PRO A 217 0.84 -20.98 4.96
CA PRO A 217 -0.31 -20.14 5.34
C PRO A 217 -0.12 -19.43 6.69
N GLU A 218 0.47 -20.10 7.68
CA GLU A 218 0.77 -19.50 8.99
C GLU A 218 1.78 -18.35 8.88
N ALA A 219 2.78 -18.46 8.00
CA ALA A 219 3.73 -17.38 7.76
C ALA A 219 3.06 -16.18 7.08
N HIS A 220 2.11 -16.45 6.18
CA HIS A 220 1.31 -15.41 5.53
C HIS A 220 0.45 -14.66 6.55
N GLU A 221 -0.29 -15.38 7.40
CA GLU A 221 -1.13 -14.77 8.44
C GLU A 221 -0.30 -13.93 9.42
N GLU A 222 0.85 -14.43 9.88
CA GLU A 222 1.72 -13.68 10.79
C GLU A 222 2.36 -12.45 10.11
N PHE A 223 2.66 -12.53 8.81
CA PHE A 223 3.13 -11.38 8.05
C PHE A 223 2.03 -10.32 7.88
N GLU A 224 0.79 -10.73 7.57
CA GLU A 224 -0.35 -9.80 7.50
C GLU A 224 -0.61 -9.13 8.86
N LYS A 225 -0.53 -9.87 9.98
CA LYS A 225 -0.60 -9.28 11.33
C LYS A 225 0.49 -8.24 11.57
N ALA A 226 1.73 -8.54 11.19
CA ALA A 226 2.83 -7.59 11.35
C ALA A 226 2.62 -6.32 10.50
N LEU A 227 1.99 -6.43 9.33
CA LEU A 227 1.59 -5.28 8.52
C LEU A 227 0.41 -4.52 9.13
N ILE A 228 -0.58 -5.21 9.69
CA ILE A 228 -1.66 -4.56 10.44
C ILE A 228 -1.07 -3.76 11.60
N GLU A 229 -0.15 -4.34 12.38
CA GLU A 229 0.57 -3.63 13.46
C GLU A 229 1.33 -2.40 12.92
N LEU A 230 2.01 -2.54 11.78
CA LEU A 230 2.72 -1.45 11.11
C LEU A 230 1.77 -0.29 10.74
N PHE A 231 0.61 -0.61 10.19
CA PHE A 231 -0.39 0.36 9.72
C PHE A 231 -1.42 0.75 10.77
N SER A 232 -1.32 0.24 11.99
CA SER A 232 -2.21 0.60 13.10
C SER A 232 -1.61 1.71 13.96
N THR A 233 -2.48 2.52 14.53
CA THR A 233 -2.13 3.53 15.53
C THR A 233 -3.37 3.93 16.33
N ASP A 234 -3.19 4.15 17.64
CA ASP A 234 -4.21 4.76 18.50
C ASP A 234 -4.22 6.30 18.40
N GLU A 235 -3.20 6.86 17.73
CA GLU A 235 -3.05 8.29 17.52
C GLU A 235 -3.85 8.78 16.30
N LYS A 236 -3.95 10.11 16.19
CA LYS A 236 -4.60 10.75 15.03
C LYS A 236 -3.86 10.48 13.72
N TYR A 237 -2.55 10.25 13.80
CA TYR A 237 -1.73 9.95 12.65
C TYR A 237 -0.47 9.20 13.06
N LYS A 238 0.15 8.51 12.11
CA LYS A 238 1.46 7.85 12.28
C LYS A 238 2.35 8.12 11.08
N ILE A 239 3.61 8.43 11.34
CA ILE A 239 4.66 8.47 10.31
C ILE A 239 5.44 7.18 10.42
N ILE A 240 5.37 6.35 9.39
CA ILE A 240 6.09 5.07 9.35
C ILE A 240 7.58 5.37 9.18
N ASN A 241 8.35 4.98 10.19
CA ASN A 241 9.77 5.30 10.30
C ASN A 241 10.64 4.03 10.34
N ASN A 242 11.95 4.21 10.42
CA ASN A 242 12.89 3.09 10.39
C ASN A 242 12.72 2.11 11.56
N LYS A 243 12.29 2.58 12.74
CA LYS A 243 12.04 1.71 13.90
C LYS A 243 10.86 0.77 13.63
N ASP A 244 9.80 1.27 13.00
CA ASP A 244 8.67 0.43 12.58
C ASP A 244 9.11 -0.66 11.61
N LEU A 245 10.04 -0.35 10.70
CA LEU A 245 10.57 -1.32 9.72
C LEU A 245 11.47 -2.38 10.36
N GLU A 246 12.28 -2.01 11.35
CA GLU A 246 13.07 -2.99 12.10
C GLU A 246 12.14 -3.95 12.86
N LEU A 247 11.07 -3.45 13.48
CA LEU A 247 10.07 -4.31 14.14
C LEU A 247 9.40 -5.27 13.14
N LEU A 248 9.01 -4.79 11.95
CA LEU A 248 8.48 -5.67 10.89
C LEU A 248 9.51 -6.75 10.51
N ARG A 249 10.78 -6.38 10.37
CA ARG A 249 11.85 -7.33 10.04
C ARG A 249 12.06 -8.37 11.13
N GLU A 250 12.08 -7.96 12.39
CA GLU A 250 12.19 -8.85 13.56
C GLU A 250 11.04 -9.85 13.60
N ARG A 251 9.81 -9.40 13.30
CA ARG A 251 8.65 -10.30 13.16
C ARG A 251 8.89 -11.35 12.07
N VAL A 252 9.34 -10.93 10.89
CA VAL A 252 9.66 -11.86 9.79
C VAL A 252 10.75 -12.88 10.16
N ILE A 253 11.79 -12.45 10.88
CA ILE A 253 12.84 -13.35 11.38
C ILE A 253 12.26 -14.34 12.40
N SER A 254 11.40 -13.87 13.31
CA SER A 254 10.71 -14.72 14.28
C SER A 254 9.84 -15.79 13.60
N ILE A 255 9.10 -15.42 12.55
CA ILE A 255 8.31 -16.36 11.73
C ILE A 255 9.22 -17.42 11.10
N LYS A 256 10.34 -17.01 10.48
CA LYS A 256 11.33 -17.93 9.89
C LYS A 256 11.84 -18.96 10.91
N ASN A 257 12.19 -18.49 12.11
CA ASN A 257 12.71 -19.33 13.18
C ASN A 257 11.66 -20.32 13.71
N ARG A 258 10.42 -19.88 13.91
CA ARG A 258 9.31 -20.73 14.39
C ARG A 258 8.97 -21.85 13.41
N ILE A 259 8.95 -21.55 12.11
CA ILE A 259 8.61 -22.52 11.06
C ILE A 259 9.81 -23.43 10.71
N GLY A 260 11.00 -23.15 11.26
CA GLY A 260 12.21 -23.90 10.94
C GLY A 260 12.67 -23.71 9.49
N TYR A 261 12.28 -22.60 8.86
CA TYR A 261 12.58 -22.32 7.45
C TYR A 261 14.06 -21.98 7.29
N LYS A 262 14.85 -22.95 6.81
CA LYS A 262 16.19 -22.70 6.32
C LYS A 262 16.06 -22.13 4.91
N SER A 263 16.35 -20.84 4.76
CA SER A 263 16.36 -20.20 3.44
C SER A 263 17.20 -21.04 2.49
N PRO A 264 16.69 -21.43 1.30
CA PRO A 264 17.56 -22.00 0.28
C PRO A 264 18.68 -20.99 0.05
N LEU A 265 19.92 -21.44 0.19
CA LEU A 265 21.12 -20.63 -0.03
C LEU A 265 21.00 -20.00 -1.42
N ILE A 266 20.62 -18.72 -1.46
CA ILE A 266 20.83 -17.91 -2.66
C ILE A 266 22.33 -17.72 -2.71
N LYS A 267 23.03 -18.61 -3.42
CA LYS A 267 24.40 -18.34 -3.85
C LYS A 267 24.33 -17.05 -4.65
N ARG A 268 24.81 -15.94 -4.06
CA ARG A 268 25.13 -14.74 -4.82
C ARG A 268 26.12 -15.18 -5.88
N THR A 269 25.65 -15.24 -7.12
CA THR A 269 26.46 -15.37 -8.33
C THR A 269 26.50 -14.02 -9.00
#